data_AF-A0A938GN70-F1
#
_entry.id   AF-A0A938GN70-F1
#
_cell.length_a   1.000
_cell.length_b   1.000
_cell.length_c   1.000
_cell.angle_alpha   90.00
_cell.angle_beta   90.00
_cell.angle_gamma   90.00
#
_symmetry.space_group_name_H-M   'P 1'
#
loop_
_entity.id
_entity.type
_entity.pdbx_description
1 polymer ?
#
loop_
_entity_poly.entity_id
_entity_poly.type
_entity_poly.pdbx_seq_one_letter_code
_entity_poly.pdbx_strand_id
1 'polypeptide(L)'
;MSRRSHRQKLEAPAKLTWEPMRLEKQAPLVISRGARTCASFCWIKLESEGITGWGEAGEYSIGTHRETLNDILTGLQTAAGLIRRFDPTNREGIERCLRDSGIPSSVIAGIAQCLWDWLGKQTGQPVWRLLGSDPSQAPPTSVTIGIGTPQAAQQRVADWMKRGRFLAWKLKMGSPGGVKEDRRLFDAVSEVLPEGIHISVDANGGWNLADAISMSRWLARRGVDHMEQPLPRGMEKQLKQLKSKSHLPVLVDESCLRSEDIPPLAASVDGINIKLMKCGGISEALRMIQVARAFGLRTMLGCYSNSALGNI
;
A
#
# COMPACT_ATOMS: atom_id res chain seq x y z
N MET A 1 -22.83 -10.53 53.30
CA MET A 1 -22.78 -10.17 51.86
C MET A 1 -21.35 -10.35 51.37
N SER A 2 -21.09 -11.45 50.67
CA SER A 2 -19.75 -11.83 50.19
C SER A 2 -19.37 -11.00 48.95
N ARG A 3 -18.31 -10.20 49.06
CA ARG A 3 -17.65 -9.56 47.91
C ARG A 3 -16.92 -10.65 47.12
N ARG A 4 -17.60 -11.26 46.14
CA ARG A 4 -16.95 -12.08 45.12
C ARG A 4 -16.01 -11.19 44.32
N SER A 5 -14.71 -11.23 44.63
CA SER A 5 -13.68 -10.69 43.77
C SER A 5 -13.75 -11.43 42.42
N HIS A 6 -14.24 -10.77 41.39
CA HIS A 6 -14.01 -11.19 40.01
C HIS A 6 -12.53 -10.96 39.70
N ARG A 7 -11.66 -11.87 40.15
CA ARG A 7 -10.39 -12.09 39.45
C ARG A 7 -10.78 -12.69 38.10
N GLN A 8 -10.90 -11.85 37.08
CA GLN A 8 -10.84 -12.32 35.69
C GLN A 8 -9.65 -13.26 35.61
N LYS A 9 -9.89 -14.53 35.25
CA LYS A 9 -8.80 -15.40 34.80
C LYS A 9 -8.15 -14.63 33.66
N LEU A 10 -6.88 -14.25 33.83
CA LEU A 10 -6.07 -13.82 32.68
C LEU A 10 -6.02 -15.04 31.77
N GLU A 11 -6.85 -15.01 30.72
CA GLU A 11 -6.75 -15.93 29.60
C GLU A 11 -5.33 -15.85 29.04
N ALA A 12 -4.86 -16.94 28.44
CA ALA A 12 -3.46 -17.05 28.04
C ALA A 12 -3.09 -15.86 27.13
N PRO A 13 -1.98 -15.15 27.42
CA PRO A 13 -1.58 -13.97 26.66
C PRO A 13 -1.35 -14.34 25.20
N ALA A 14 -1.70 -13.43 24.29
CA ALA A 14 -1.55 -13.64 22.86
C ALA A 14 -0.12 -14.08 22.50
N LYS A 15 -0.02 -15.11 21.66
CA LYS A 15 1.24 -15.70 21.20
C LYS A 15 1.44 -15.41 19.72
N LEU A 16 2.59 -14.87 19.35
CA LEU A 16 3.02 -14.74 17.96
C LEU A 16 3.91 -15.91 17.54
N THR A 17 3.69 -16.38 16.32
CA THR A 17 4.61 -17.24 15.56
C THR A 17 4.69 -16.71 14.14
N TRP A 18 5.81 -16.90 13.46
CA TRP A 18 5.99 -16.40 12.10
C TRP A 18 6.81 -17.35 11.25
N GLU A 19 6.57 -17.29 9.94
CA GLU A 19 7.24 -18.10 8.93
C GLU A 19 7.74 -17.17 7.80
N PRO A 20 9.07 -17.12 7.54
CA PRO A 20 9.60 -16.45 6.37
C PRO A 20 9.16 -17.16 5.10
N MET A 21 8.68 -16.38 4.13
CA MET A 21 8.18 -16.85 2.86
C MET A 21 8.81 -16.05 1.72
N ARG A 22 9.00 -16.73 0.59
CA ARG A 22 9.47 -16.12 -0.66
C ARG A 22 8.59 -16.59 -1.80
N LEU A 23 8.04 -15.65 -2.55
CA LEU A 23 7.28 -15.92 -3.76
C LEU A 23 8.02 -15.41 -4.99
N GLU A 24 8.12 -16.26 -6.00
CA GLU A 24 8.61 -15.89 -7.32
C GLU A 24 7.47 -15.27 -8.13
N LYS A 25 7.76 -14.16 -8.80
CA LYS A 25 6.77 -13.49 -9.65
C LYS A 25 6.70 -14.20 -10.99
N GLN A 26 5.48 -14.43 -11.46
CA GLN A 26 5.24 -14.97 -12.80
C GLN A 26 5.80 -14.09 -13.92
N ALA A 27 5.90 -12.78 -13.67
CA ALA A 27 6.58 -11.82 -14.53
C ALA A 27 7.33 -10.80 -13.67
N PRO A 28 8.58 -10.43 -14.02
CA PRO A 28 9.30 -9.37 -13.34
C PRO A 28 8.52 -8.06 -13.37
N LEU A 29 8.48 -7.33 -12.25
CA LEU A 29 7.92 -5.98 -12.21
C LEU A 29 9.08 -4.98 -12.17
N VAL A 30 9.20 -4.17 -13.22
CA VAL A 30 10.19 -3.09 -13.29
C VAL A 30 9.51 -1.76 -13.02
N ILE A 31 10.11 -0.99 -12.12
CA ILE A 31 9.73 0.39 -11.80
C ILE A 31 10.95 1.31 -12.03
N SER A 32 10.79 2.62 -11.88
CA SER A 32 11.88 3.60 -12.08
C SER A 32 13.16 3.30 -11.28
N ARG A 33 13.01 2.62 -10.14
CA ARG A 33 14.11 2.24 -9.22
C ARG A 33 14.65 0.83 -9.40
N GLY A 34 14.21 0.08 -10.42
CA GLY A 34 14.74 -1.24 -10.76
C GLY A 34 13.70 -2.36 -10.89
N ALA A 35 14.19 -3.57 -11.17
CA ALA A 35 13.38 -4.77 -11.38
C ALA A 35 13.23 -5.60 -10.10
N ARG A 36 12.05 -6.20 -9.90
CA ARG A 36 11.79 -7.18 -8.84
C ARG A 36 11.25 -8.47 -9.44
N THR A 37 11.95 -9.58 -9.21
CA THR A 37 11.59 -10.92 -9.67
C THR A 37 10.94 -11.78 -8.59
N CYS A 38 11.20 -11.48 -7.32
CA CYS A 38 10.58 -12.14 -6.16
C CYS A 38 10.08 -11.11 -5.14
N ALA A 39 9.32 -11.60 -4.15
CA ALA A 39 8.94 -10.87 -2.95
C ALA A 39 9.18 -11.76 -1.73
N SER A 40 9.82 -11.18 -0.70
CA SER A 40 10.01 -11.83 0.60
C SER A 40 9.11 -11.18 1.65
N PHE A 41 8.51 -12.00 2.49
CA PHE A 41 7.65 -11.56 3.57
C PHE A 41 7.64 -12.60 4.70
N CYS A 42 7.11 -12.24 5.85
CA CYS A 42 6.80 -13.16 6.94
C CYS A 42 5.28 -13.28 7.05
N TRP A 43 4.78 -14.51 7.02
CA TRP A 43 3.45 -14.80 7.51
C TRP A 43 3.48 -14.82 9.02
N ILE A 44 2.53 -14.13 9.63
CA ILE A 44 2.44 -13.95 11.08
C ILE A 44 1.12 -14.58 11.51
N LYS A 45 1.21 -15.41 12.56
CA LYS A 45 0.06 -16.00 13.23
C LYS A 45 0.04 -15.50 14.67
N LEU A 46 -1.09 -14.91 15.07
CA LEU A 46 -1.44 -14.59 16.44
C LEU A 46 -2.43 -15.65 16.95
N GLU A 47 -2.18 -16.20 18.13
CA GLU A 47 -3.06 -17.16 18.79
C GLU A 47 -3.45 -16.63 20.18
N SER A 48 -4.75 -16.54 20.43
CA SER A 48 -5.32 -16.13 21.72
C SER A 48 -6.73 -16.70 21.85
N GLU A 49 -7.10 -17.17 23.04
CA GLU A 49 -8.41 -17.80 23.31
C GLU A 49 -8.77 -18.96 22.35
N GLY A 50 -7.77 -19.70 21.87
CA GLY A 50 -7.97 -20.78 20.90
C GLY A 50 -8.31 -20.33 19.47
N ILE A 51 -8.34 -19.01 19.23
CA ILE A 51 -8.59 -18.41 17.91
C ILE A 51 -7.27 -17.96 17.30
N THR A 52 -7.12 -18.14 15.99
CA THR A 52 -5.93 -17.72 15.25
C THR A 52 -6.24 -16.57 14.29
N GLY A 53 -5.41 -15.54 14.33
CA GLY A 53 -5.42 -14.43 13.39
C GLY A 53 -4.16 -14.41 12.52
N TRP A 54 -4.31 -14.13 11.23
CA TRP A 54 -3.23 -14.12 10.25
C TRP A 54 -2.93 -12.74 9.70
N GLY A 55 -1.66 -12.50 9.38
CA GLY A 55 -1.19 -11.25 8.79
C GLY A 55 0.13 -11.44 8.07
N GLU A 56 0.58 -10.39 7.38
CA GLU A 56 1.78 -10.40 6.58
C GLU A 56 2.64 -9.15 6.83
N ALA A 57 3.95 -9.34 7.00
CA ALA A 57 4.93 -8.26 6.99
C ALA A 57 5.93 -8.50 5.85
N GLY A 58 6.09 -7.53 4.95
CA GLY A 58 6.87 -7.70 3.72
C GLY A 58 7.93 -6.63 3.54
N GLU A 59 8.98 -6.99 2.80
CA GLU A 59 10.07 -6.06 2.51
C GLU A 59 9.60 -4.91 1.63
N TYR A 60 10.01 -3.69 1.98
CA TYR A 60 9.81 -2.54 1.11
C TYR A 60 10.90 -1.49 1.29
N SER A 61 10.96 -0.57 0.33
CA SER A 61 11.92 0.53 0.35
C SER A 61 11.32 1.77 -0.31
N ILE A 62 11.54 2.92 0.33
CA ILE A 62 11.09 4.26 -0.07
C ILE A 62 12.26 5.23 0.19
N GLY A 63 12.89 5.72 -0.87
CA GLY A 63 14.05 6.60 -0.73
C GLY A 63 15.15 5.92 0.09
N THR A 64 15.55 6.54 1.19
CA THR A 64 16.55 5.99 2.14
C THR A 64 15.94 5.04 3.18
N HIS A 65 14.61 4.99 3.32
CA HIS A 65 13.95 4.05 4.22
C HIS A 65 13.86 2.68 3.57
N ARG A 66 14.25 1.64 4.30
CA ARG A 66 14.17 0.25 3.86
C ARG A 66 13.86 -0.63 5.06
N GLU A 67 12.92 -1.54 4.90
CA GLU A 67 12.65 -2.63 5.84
C GLU A 67 13.01 -3.94 5.14
N THR A 68 14.05 -4.60 5.63
CA THR A 68 14.51 -5.91 5.12
C THR A 68 13.86 -7.05 5.89
N LEU A 69 13.98 -8.28 5.37
CA LEU A 69 13.53 -9.47 6.08
C LEU A 69 14.19 -9.59 7.47
N ASN A 70 15.46 -9.22 7.61
CA ASN A 70 16.15 -9.25 8.90
C ASN A 70 15.57 -8.24 9.90
N ASP A 71 15.22 -7.03 9.43
CA ASP A 71 14.56 -6.01 10.26
C ASP A 71 13.17 -6.50 10.70
N ILE A 72 12.43 -7.14 9.79
CA ILE A 72 11.12 -7.74 10.06
C ILE A 72 11.23 -8.83 11.13
N LEU A 73 12.17 -9.76 11.00
CA LEU A 73 12.38 -10.84 11.96
C LEU A 73 12.78 -10.32 13.35
N THR A 74 13.68 -9.34 13.39
CA THR A 74 14.10 -8.67 14.64
C THR A 74 12.93 -7.91 15.29
N GLY A 75 12.12 -7.23 14.47
CA GLY A 75 10.92 -6.54 14.89
C GLY A 75 9.87 -7.51 15.48
N LEU A 76 9.63 -8.65 14.81
CA LEU A 76 8.72 -9.69 15.28
C LEU A 76 9.16 -10.30 16.61
N GLN A 77 10.46 -10.57 16.76
CA GLN A 77 11.03 -11.09 18.01
C GLN A 77 10.78 -10.12 19.18
N THR A 78 11.00 -8.82 18.97
CA THR A 78 10.72 -7.79 19.99
C THR A 78 9.22 -7.65 20.25
N ALA A 79 8.41 -7.59 19.18
CA ALA A 79 6.96 -7.44 19.27
C ALA A 79 6.30 -8.59 20.04
N ALA A 80 6.78 -9.83 19.88
CA ALA A 80 6.28 -11.00 20.60
C ALA A 80 6.33 -10.85 22.13
N GLY A 81 7.32 -10.13 22.66
CA GLY A 81 7.40 -9.82 24.10
C GLY A 81 6.43 -8.71 24.53
N LEU A 82 6.24 -7.70 23.67
CA LEU A 82 5.41 -6.53 23.96
C LEU A 82 3.92 -6.87 23.95
N ILE A 83 3.45 -7.62 22.94
CA ILE A 83 2.02 -7.88 22.76
C ILE A 83 1.40 -8.73 23.87
N ARG A 84 2.21 -9.52 24.60
CA ARG A 84 1.75 -10.35 25.73
C ARG A 84 1.20 -9.54 26.91
N ARG A 85 1.45 -8.23 26.92
CA ARG A 85 0.98 -7.27 27.93
C ARG A 85 -0.43 -6.76 27.66
N PHE A 86 -0.99 -7.09 26.49
CA PHE A 86 -2.23 -6.52 26.01
C PHE A 86 -3.30 -7.59 25.79
N ASP A 87 -4.54 -7.20 26.03
CA ASP A 87 -5.71 -7.87 25.49
C ASP A 87 -5.77 -7.63 23.96
N PRO A 88 -6.03 -8.65 23.11
CA PRO A 88 -6.09 -8.49 21.66
C PRO A 88 -7.14 -7.48 21.17
N THR A 89 -8.17 -7.20 21.97
CA THR A 89 -9.18 -6.18 21.65
C THR A 89 -8.62 -4.75 21.75
N ASN A 90 -7.53 -4.53 22.52
CA ASN A 90 -6.85 -3.24 22.65
C ASN A 90 -5.89 -2.96 21.47
N ARG A 91 -6.43 -3.03 20.24
CA ARG A 91 -5.67 -2.88 18.99
C ARG A 91 -4.90 -1.57 18.93
N GLU A 92 -5.53 -0.45 19.27
CA GLU A 92 -4.88 0.86 19.25
C GLU A 92 -3.76 0.97 20.29
N GLY A 93 -3.93 0.39 21.49
CA GLY A 93 -2.89 0.33 22.50
C GLY A 93 -1.69 -0.51 22.06
N ILE A 94 -1.94 -1.65 21.42
CA ILE A 94 -0.89 -2.51 20.85
C ILE A 94 -0.13 -1.77 19.75
N GLU A 95 -0.82 -1.24 18.74
CA GLU A 95 -0.20 -0.54 17.62
C GLU A 95 0.62 0.67 18.09
N ARG A 96 0.13 1.44 19.07
CA ARG A 96 0.87 2.55 19.68
C ARG A 96 2.12 2.06 20.40
N CYS A 97 2.02 1.04 21.25
CA CYS A 97 3.17 0.49 21.96
C CYS A 97 4.27 -0.02 21.02
N LEU A 98 3.89 -0.71 19.94
CA LEU A 98 4.84 -1.18 18.93
C LEU A 98 5.52 0.00 18.22
N ARG A 99 4.75 1.03 17.85
CA ARG A 99 5.29 2.24 17.21
C ARG A 99 6.28 2.98 18.12
N ASP A 100 5.93 3.19 19.38
CA ASP A 100 6.77 3.87 20.36
C ASP A 100 8.03 3.07 20.69
N SER A 101 7.99 1.75 20.48
CA SER A 101 9.13 0.84 20.63
C SER A 101 10.00 0.74 19.36
N GLY A 102 9.72 1.53 18.32
CA GLY A 102 10.50 1.53 17.08
C GLY A 102 10.34 0.28 16.22
N ILE A 103 9.24 -0.47 16.40
CA ILE A 103 8.98 -1.67 15.59
C ILE A 103 8.75 -1.26 14.12
N PRO A 104 9.32 -2.00 13.14
CA PRO A 104 9.13 -1.71 11.72
C PRO A 104 7.65 -1.63 11.33
N SER A 105 7.29 -0.70 10.45
CA SER A 105 5.90 -0.43 10.12
C SER A 105 5.23 -1.60 9.39
N SER A 106 5.98 -2.38 8.61
CA SER A 106 5.48 -3.63 8.01
C SER A 106 5.11 -4.68 9.06
N VAL A 107 5.87 -4.77 10.16
CA VAL A 107 5.59 -5.68 11.29
C VAL A 107 4.34 -5.20 12.04
N ILE A 108 4.21 -3.90 12.30
CA ILE A 108 2.99 -3.33 12.91
C ILE A 108 1.77 -3.64 12.03
N ALA A 109 1.90 -3.47 10.72
CA ALA A 109 0.83 -3.78 9.77
C ALA A 109 0.42 -5.25 9.81
N GLY A 110 1.39 -6.18 9.78
CA GLY A 110 1.13 -7.61 9.84
C GLY A 110 0.46 -8.02 11.17
N ILE A 111 0.91 -7.47 12.30
CA ILE A 111 0.26 -7.72 13.60
C ILE A 111 -1.15 -7.12 13.63
N ALA A 112 -1.37 -5.93 13.08
CA ALA A 112 -2.69 -5.33 12.98
C ALA A 112 -3.64 -6.22 12.16
N GLN A 113 -3.18 -6.80 11.05
CA GLN A 113 -3.96 -7.77 10.27
C GLN A 113 -4.32 -9.00 11.11
N CYS A 114 -3.37 -9.57 11.86
CA CYS A 114 -3.65 -10.69 12.77
C CYS A 114 -4.77 -10.33 13.77
N LEU A 115 -4.73 -9.14 14.36
CA LEU A 115 -5.73 -8.70 15.34
C LEU A 115 -7.11 -8.52 14.72
N TRP A 116 -7.19 -8.01 13.49
CA TRP A 116 -8.45 -7.86 12.76
C TRP A 116 -9.04 -9.20 12.30
N ASP A 117 -8.20 -10.12 11.80
CA ASP A 117 -8.63 -11.48 11.44
C ASP A 117 -9.09 -12.26 12.68
N TRP A 118 -8.36 -12.17 13.79
CA TRP A 118 -8.76 -12.75 15.08
C TRP A 118 -10.10 -12.19 15.54
N LEU A 119 -10.32 -10.88 15.49
CA LEU A 119 -11.59 -10.24 15.88
C LEU A 119 -12.74 -10.70 14.98
N GLY A 120 -12.50 -10.78 13.66
CA GLY A 120 -13.48 -11.28 12.71
C GLY A 120 -13.94 -12.70 13.06
N LYS A 121 -12.98 -13.59 13.36
CA LYS A 121 -13.26 -14.96 13.78
C LYS A 121 -13.94 -15.04 15.15
N GLN A 122 -13.52 -14.24 16.12
CA GLN A 122 -14.12 -14.18 17.45
C GLN A 122 -15.58 -13.72 17.40
N THR A 123 -15.91 -12.81 16.48
CA THR A 123 -17.27 -12.26 16.32
C THR A 123 -18.10 -12.98 15.26
N GLY A 124 -17.52 -13.92 14.51
CA GLY A 124 -18.16 -14.57 13.37
C GLY A 124 -18.50 -13.62 12.22
N GLN A 125 -17.79 -12.50 12.08
CA GLN A 125 -18.03 -11.48 11.06
C GLN A 125 -16.80 -11.27 10.16
N PRO A 126 -16.99 -10.97 8.87
CA PRO A 126 -15.88 -10.55 8.03
C PRO A 126 -15.40 -9.15 8.43
N VAL A 127 -14.10 -8.89 8.29
CA VAL A 127 -13.47 -7.62 8.70
C VAL A 127 -14.13 -6.41 8.03
N TRP A 128 -14.47 -6.48 6.74
CA TRP A 128 -15.13 -5.36 6.03
C TRP A 128 -16.45 -4.93 6.70
N ARG A 129 -17.19 -5.86 7.31
CA ARG A 129 -18.44 -5.56 8.01
C ARG A 129 -18.17 -4.90 9.35
N LEU A 130 -17.14 -5.36 10.07
CA LEU A 130 -16.69 -4.73 11.31
C LEU A 130 -16.18 -3.30 11.08
N LEU A 131 -15.68 -3.03 9.87
CA LEU A 131 -15.27 -1.69 9.43
C LEU A 131 -16.44 -0.82 8.92
N GLY A 132 -17.65 -1.36 8.80
CA GLY A 132 -18.81 -0.64 8.27
C GLY A 132 -18.74 -0.37 6.76
N SER A 133 -17.98 -1.17 6.01
CA SER A 133 -17.82 -1.05 4.57
C SER A 133 -18.89 -1.85 3.79
N ASP A 134 -19.11 -1.48 2.54
CA ASP A 134 -19.95 -2.21 1.58
C ASP A 134 -19.10 -2.71 0.40
N PRO A 135 -18.88 -4.03 0.26
CA PRO A 135 -18.12 -4.60 -0.85
C PRO A 135 -18.70 -4.28 -2.24
N SER A 136 -20.01 -3.98 -2.35
CA SER A 136 -20.62 -3.59 -3.62
C SER A 136 -20.14 -2.22 -4.13
N GLN A 137 -19.60 -1.41 -3.21
CA GLN A 137 -19.04 -0.08 -3.49
C GLN A 137 -17.51 -0.11 -3.65
N ALA A 138 -16.90 -1.30 -3.65
CA ALA A 138 -15.46 -1.42 -3.81
C ALA A 138 -15.03 -0.94 -5.21
N PRO A 139 -14.03 -0.04 -5.32
CA PRO A 139 -13.53 0.39 -6.62
C PRO A 139 -12.85 -0.79 -7.36
N PRO A 140 -12.79 -0.75 -8.70
CA PRO A 140 -12.10 -1.79 -9.45
C PRO A 140 -10.61 -1.82 -9.08
N THR A 141 -10.08 -3.02 -8.87
CA THR A 141 -8.63 -3.20 -8.73
C THR A 141 -7.93 -2.92 -10.05
N SER A 142 -6.81 -2.19 -10.00
CA SER A 142 -5.98 -1.94 -11.17
C SER A 142 -4.98 -3.06 -11.41
N VAL A 143 -4.74 -3.44 -12.66
CA VAL A 143 -3.60 -4.28 -13.05
C VAL A 143 -2.43 -3.41 -13.50
N THR A 144 -1.20 -3.84 -13.22
CA THR A 144 0.00 -3.04 -13.48
C THR A 144 0.79 -3.53 -14.69
N ILE A 145 1.20 -2.58 -15.53
CA ILE A 145 2.20 -2.73 -16.59
C ILE A 145 3.49 -2.05 -16.14
N GLY A 146 4.58 -2.82 -16.05
CA GLY A 146 5.89 -2.32 -15.63
C GLY A 146 6.60 -1.56 -16.75
N ILE A 147 7.70 -0.88 -16.40
CA ILE A 147 8.62 -0.30 -17.37
C ILE A 147 9.27 -1.44 -18.17
N GLY A 148 9.43 -1.28 -19.47
CA GLY A 148 10.04 -2.31 -20.30
C GLY A 148 10.08 -1.90 -21.77
N THR A 149 10.40 -2.86 -22.63
CA THR A 149 10.26 -2.64 -24.07
C THR A 149 8.77 -2.56 -24.44
N PRO A 150 8.41 -1.80 -25.49
CA PRO A 150 7.05 -1.75 -26.03
C PRO A 150 6.42 -3.15 -26.21
N GLN A 151 7.18 -4.08 -26.79
CA GLN A 151 6.72 -5.45 -27.06
C GLN A 151 6.44 -6.22 -25.76
N ALA A 152 7.32 -6.12 -24.76
CA ALA A 152 7.10 -6.78 -23.48
C ALA A 152 5.89 -6.20 -22.73
N ALA A 153 5.66 -4.89 -22.85
CA ALA A 153 4.50 -4.23 -22.26
C ALA A 153 3.19 -4.64 -22.93
N GLN A 154 3.14 -4.70 -24.26
CA GLN A 154 2.00 -5.22 -25.01
C GLN A 154 1.72 -6.69 -24.66
N GLN A 155 2.75 -7.52 -24.57
CA GLN A 155 2.61 -8.91 -24.12
C GLN A 155 2.02 -8.97 -22.70
N ARG A 156 2.47 -8.08 -21.81
CA ARG A 156 1.94 -8.03 -20.44
C ARG A 156 0.46 -7.65 -20.41
N VAL A 157 0.01 -6.76 -21.30
CA VAL A 157 -1.42 -6.44 -21.47
C VAL A 157 -2.19 -7.68 -21.91
N ALA A 158 -1.69 -8.40 -22.92
CA ALA A 158 -2.30 -9.66 -23.38
C ALA A 158 -2.39 -10.71 -22.26
N ASP A 159 -1.36 -10.84 -21.42
CA ASP A 159 -1.35 -11.78 -20.31
C ASP A 159 -2.37 -11.43 -19.22
N TRP A 160 -2.64 -10.14 -19.00
CA TRP A 160 -3.72 -9.70 -18.11
C TRP A 160 -5.09 -9.96 -18.73
N MET A 161 -5.28 -9.67 -20.02
CA MET A 161 -6.56 -9.93 -20.71
C MET A 161 -6.94 -11.41 -20.70
N LYS A 162 -5.96 -12.33 -20.70
CA LYS A 162 -6.20 -13.78 -20.53
C LYS A 162 -6.75 -14.16 -19.14
N ARG A 163 -6.53 -13.35 -18.11
CA ARG A 163 -6.96 -13.63 -16.72
C ARG A 163 -8.34 -13.08 -16.39
N GLY A 164 -8.84 -12.15 -17.19
CA GLY A 164 -10.16 -11.57 -16.98
C GLY A 164 -10.25 -10.14 -17.50
N ARG A 165 -11.41 -9.55 -17.27
CA ARG A 165 -11.70 -8.16 -17.63
C ARG A 165 -11.34 -7.24 -16.46
N PHE A 166 -10.40 -6.33 -16.69
CA PHE A 166 -9.98 -5.32 -15.73
C PHE A 166 -10.44 -3.94 -16.18
N LEU A 167 -11.11 -3.20 -15.29
CA LEU A 167 -11.63 -1.87 -15.56
C LEU A 167 -10.62 -0.76 -15.26
N ALA A 168 -9.50 -1.08 -14.61
CA ALA A 168 -8.45 -0.12 -14.26
C ALA A 168 -7.06 -0.68 -14.58
N TRP A 169 -6.21 0.17 -15.15
CA TRP A 169 -4.87 -0.19 -15.60
C TRP A 169 -3.87 0.86 -15.16
N LYS A 170 -2.75 0.42 -14.58
CA LYS A 170 -1.70 1.28 -14.06
C LYS A 170 -0.42 1.07 -14.84
N LEU A 171 0.09 2.11 -15.48
CA LEU A 171 1.36 2.06 -16.22
C LEU A 171 2.47 2.69 -15.39
N LYS A 172 3.58 1.96 -15.22
CA LYS A 172 4.78 2.48 -14.59
C LYS A 172 5.55 3.37 -15.56
N MET A 173 5.97 4.53 -15.06
CA MET A 173 6.71 5.57 -15.79
C MET A 173 7.96 5.97 -15.00
N GLY A 174 8.66 7.00 -15.46
CA GLY A 174 9.89 7.45 -14.84
C GLY A 174 11.06 6.58 -15.28
N SER A 175 11.07 6.15 -16.54
CA SER A 175 12.16 5.39 -17.13
C SER A 175 13.49 6.14 -16.97
N PRO A 176 14.59 5.44 -16.63
CA PRO A 176 15.94 6.03 -16.68
C PRO A 176 16.31 6.57 -18.07
N GLY A 177 15.66 6.10 -19.14
CA GLY A 177 15.79 6.63 -20.50
C GLY A 177 15.05 7.97 -20.73
N GLY A 178 14.36 8.49 -19.71
CA GLY A 178 13.65 9.76 -19.74
C GLY A 178 12.26 9.70 -20.38
N VAL A 179 11.62 10.87 -20.45
CA VAL A 179 10.21 11.02 -20.89
C VAL A 179 9.93 10.53 -22.31
N LYS A 180 10.94 10.44 -23.18
CA LYS A 180 10.77 9.89 -24.54
C LYS A 180 10.45 8.39 -24.49
N GLU A 181 11.13 7.64 -23.63
CA GLU A 181 10.88 6.21 -23.46
C GLU A 181 9.55 5.96 -22.76
N ASP A 182 9.18 6.79 -21.77
CA ASP A 182 7.86 6.73 -21.14
C ASP A 182 6.72 6.91 -22.16
N ARG A 183 6.87 7.88 -23.08
CA ARG A 183 5.88 8.12 -24.15
C ARG A 183 5.79 6.93 -25.11
N ARG A 184 6.94 6.39 -25.53
CA ARG A 184 7.00 5.23 -26.42
C ARG A 184 6.33 4.00 -25.79
N LEU A 185 6.58 3.76 -24.51
CA LEU A 185 5.93 2.70 -23.75
C LEU A 185 4.42 2.92 -23.68
N PHE A 186 3.98 4.13 -23.34
CA PHE A 186 2.56 4.46 -23.22
C PHE A 186 1.82 4.30 -24.56
N ASP A 187 2.36 4.84 -25.65
CA ASP A 187 1.72 4.77 -26.96
C ASP A 187 1.55 3.29 -27.39
N ALA A 188 2.58 2.45 -27.21
CA ALA A 188 2.51 1.02 -27.54
C ALA A 188 1.49 0.25 -26.68
N VAL A 189 1.38 0.55 -25.39
CA VAL A 189 0.38 -0.06 -24.52
C VAL A 189 -1.03 0.39 -24.91
N SER A 190 -1.20 1.67 -25.25
CA SER A 190 -2.50 2.24 -25.60
C SER A 190 -3.10 1.63 -26.86
N GLU A 191 -2.28 1.19 -27.82
CA GLU A 191 -2.73 0.48 -29.04
C GLU A 191 -3.45 -0.85 -28.75
N VAL A 192 -3.18 -1.46 -27.60
CA VAL A 192 -3.71 -2.80 -27.24
C VAL A 192 -4.59 -2.78 -25.99
N LEU A 193 -4.78 -1.61 -25.39
CA LEU A 193 -5.64 -1.47 -24.22
C LEU A 193 -7.12 -1.53 -24.62
N PRO A 194 -7.98 -2.18 -23.81
CA PRO A 194 -9.43 -2.12 -24.02
C PRO A 194 -9.96 -0.68 -23.95
N GLU A 195 -11.03 -0.40 -24.68
CA GLU A 195 -11.75 0.88 -24.55
C GLU A 195 -12.58 0.95 -23.25
N GLY A 196 -12.91 2.18 -22.82
CA GLY A 196 -13.80 2.42 -21.68
C GLY A 196 -13.24 1.99 -20.32
N ILE A 197 -11.91 1.95 -20.17
CA ILE A 197 -11.21 1.63 -18.93
C ILE A 197 -10.61 2.88 -18.29
N HIS A 198 -10.31 2.77 -17.00
CA HIS A 198 -9.50 3.73 -16.26
C HIS A 198 -8.02 3.48 -16.48
N ILE A 199 -7.26 4.56 -16.71
CA ILE A 199 -5.80 4.50 -16.92
C ILE A 199 -5.13 5.45 -15.94
N SER A 200 -4.24 4.94 -15.11
CA SER A 200 -3.37 5.75 -14.27
C SER A 200 -1.90 5.51 -14.60
N VAL A 201 -1.06 6.48 -14.24
CA VAL A 201 0.39 6.34 -14.35
C VAL A 201 1.07 6.57 -13.01
N ASP A 202 2.20 5.93 -12.80
CA ASP A 202 3.03 6.10 -11.60
C ASP A 202 4.50 6.21 -11.99
N ALA A 203 5.05 7.40 -11.78
CA ALA A 203 6.44 7.68 -12.13
C ALA A 203 7.42 7.25 -11.04
N ASN A 204 6.94 6.87 -9.85
CA ASN A 204 7.76 6.46 -8.71
C ASN A 204 8.91 7.45 -8.43
N GLY A 205 8.62 8.75 -8.57
CA GLY A 205 9.54 9.86 -8.40
C GLY A 205 10.59 10.02 -9.52
N GLY A 206 10.36 9.43 -10.69
CA GLY A 206 11.30 9.42 -11.80
C GLY A 206 11.33 10.69 -12.65
N TRP A 207 10.44 11.66 -12.42
CA TRP A 207 10.41 12.91 -13.18
C TRP A 207 10.91 14.10 -12.35
N ASN A 208 11.60 15.02 -13.01
CA ASN A 208 11.76 16.38 -12.47
C ASN A 208 10.48 17.20 -12.71
N LEU A 209 10.42 18.41 -12.17
CA LEU A 209 9.24 19.28 -12.27
C LEU A 209 8.88 19.64 -13.72
N ALA A 210 9.86 19.96 -14.55
CA ALA A 210 9.61 20.36 -15.95
C ALA A 210 9.03 19.18 -16.75
N ASP A 211 9.60 18.00 -16.57
CA ASP A 211 9.14 16.76 -17.19
C ASP A 211 7.75 16.36 -16.70
N ALA A 212 7.48 16.45 -15.40
CA ALA A 212 6.16 16.14 -14.83
C ALA A 212 5.07 17.07 -15.39
N ILE A 213 5.34 18.38 -15.51
CA ILE A 213 4.39 19.33 -16.13
C ILE A 213 4.15 18.97 -17.59
N SER A 214 5.22 18.72 -18.35
CA SER A 214 5.16 18.35 -19.77
C SER A 214 4.38 17.04 -19.99
N MET A 215 4.66 16.03 -19.17
CA MET A 215 3.99 14.73 -19.22
C MET A 215 2.52 14.83 -18.81
N SER A 216 2.17 15.62 -17.79
CA SER A 216 0.76 15.81 -17.40
C SER A 216 -0.12 16.26 -18.58
N ARG A 217 0.35 17.23 -19.37
CA ARG A 217 -0.36 17.72 -20.57
C ARG A 217 -0.43 16.67 -21.67
N TRP A 218 0.65 15.91 -21.86
CA TRP A 218 0.72 14.87 -22.89
C TRP A 218 -0.20 13.68 -22.58
N LEU A 219 -0.22 13.26 -21.32
CA LEU A 219 -1.03 12.16 -20.79
C LEU A 219 -2.52 12.51 -20.69
N ALA A 220 -2.86 13.73 -20.28
CA ALA A 220 -4.27 14.18 -20.22
C ALA A 220 -4.96 14.09 -21.59
N ARG A 221 -4.26 14.41 -22.67
CA ARG A 221 -4.77 14.27 -24.05
C ARG A 221 -4.99 12.82 -24.50
N ARG A 222 -4.55 11.85 -23.70
CA ARG A 222 -4.65 10.41 -23.96
C ARG A 222 -5.56 9.70 -22.96
N GLY A 223 -6.38 10.44 -22.22
CA GLY A 223 -7.40 9.87 -21.33
C GLY A 223 -6.84 9.26 -20.04
N VAL A 224 -5.63 9.64 -19.61
CA VAL A 224 -5.13 9.25 -18.29
C VAL A 224 -5.93 9.97 -17.20
N ASP A 225 -6.35 9.22 -16.18
CA ASP A 225 -7.18 9.73 -15.07
C ASP A 225 -6.38 10.52 -14.04
N HIS A 226 -5.16 10.08 -13.74
CA HIS A 226 -4.26 10.73 -12.78
C HIS A 226 -2.81 10.24 -12.90
N MET A 227 -1.89 11.00 -12.30
CA MET A 227 -0.49 10.59 -12.14
C MET A 227 -0.11 10.50 -10.66
N GLU A 228 0.59 9.42 -10.31
CA GLU A 228 1.07 9.11 -8.96
C GLU A 228 2.58 9.33 -8.85
N GLN A 229 2.98 9.91 -7.71
CA GLN A 229 4.35 10.23 -7.32
C GLN A 229 5.22 10.69 -8.52
N PRO A 230 4.91 11.84 -9.15
CA PRO A 230 5.71 12.34 -10.27
C PRO A 230 7.14 12.68 -9.85
N LEU A 231 7.30 13.37 -8.72
CA LEU A 231 8.57 13.91 -8.24
C LEU A 231 9.22 12.99 -7.17
N PRO A 232 10.57 12.99 -7.06
CA PRO A 232 11.26 12.29 -5.99
C PRO A 232 10.77 12.70 -4.61
N ARG A 233 10.73 11.75 -3.67
CA ARG A 233 10.55 12.06 -2.25
C ARG A 233 11.63 13.04 -1.79
N GLY A 234 11.26 14.05 -1.02
CA GLY A 234 12.13 15.17 -0.63
C GLY A 234 11.95 16.43 -1.50
N MET A 235 11.22 16.33 -2.62
CA MET A 235 10.91 17.47 -3.51
C MET A 235 9.48 17.99 -3.33
N GLU A 236 8.85 17.74 -2.17
CA GLU A 236 7.44 18.07 -1.90
C GLU A 236 7.15 19.57 -2.03
N LYS A 237 8.15 20.44 -1.78
CA LYS A 237 8.04 21.89 -1.98
C LYS A 237 7.67 22.29 -3.42
N GLN A 238 7.98 21.44 -4.39
CA GLN A 238 7.68 21.67 -5.81
C GLN A 238 6.28 21.19 -6.22
N LEU A 239 5.61 20.38 -5.38
CA LEU A 239 4.30 19.79 -5.71
C LEU A 239 3.23 20.87 -5.89
N LYS A 240 3.26 21.95 -5.12
CA LYS A 240 2.33 23.08 -5.28
C LYS A 240 2.41 23.69 -6.68
N GLN A 241 3.63 23.92 -7.16
CA GLN A 241 3.85 24.42 -8.52
C GLN A 241 3.39 23.39 -9.56
N LEU A 242 3.71 22.11 -9.35
CA LEU A 242 3.27 21.04 -10.25
C LEU A 242 1.75 21.00 -10.36
N LYS A 243 1.03 20.91 -9.23
CA LYS A 243 -0.43 20.89 -9.17
C LYS A 243 -1.05 22.09 -9.90
N SER A 244 -0.52 23.30 -9.70
CA SER A 244 -1.04 24.51 -10.36
C SER A 244 -0.91 24.52 -11.88
N LYS A 245 0.02 23.74 -12.44
CA LYS A 245 0.31 23.67 -13.88
C LYS A 245 -0.12 22.34 -14.51
N SER A 246 -0.49 21.38 -13.68
CA SER A 246 -0.82 20.02 -14.10
C SER A 246 -2.16 19.99 -14.81
N HIS A 247 -2.25 19.19 -15.86
CA HIS A 247 -3.52 18.91 -16.56
C HIS A 247 -4.16 17.60 -16.04
N LEU A 248 -3.53 16.96 -15.05
CA LEU A 248 -3.99 15.75 -14.38
C LEU A 248 -3.99 15.93 -12.87
N PRO A 249 -4.90 15.24 -12.13
CA PRO A 249 -4.77 15.08 -10.69
C PRO A 249 -3.40 14.52 -10.29
N VAL A 250 -2.80 15.15 -9.28
CA VAL A 250 -1.49 14.76 -8.73
C VAL A 250 -1.68 13.98 -7.45
N LEU A 251 -1.39 12.68 -7.47
CA LEU A 251 -1.40 11.84 -6.27
C LEU A 251 0.03 11.58 -5.78
N VAL A 252 0.19 11.34 -4.48
CA VAL A 252 1.48 10.98 -3.88
C VAL A 252 1.42 9.65 -3.13
N ASP A 253 2.50 8.88 -3.22
CA ASP A 253 2.68 7.59 -2.53
C ASP A 253 3.87 7.69 -1.57
N GLU A 254 5.09 7.75 -2.10
CA GLU A 254 6.32 7.80 -1.31
C GLU A 254 6.43 9.04 -0.42
N SER A 255 5.75 10.14 -0.75
CA SER A 255 5.74 11.37 0.07
C SER A 255 4.75 11.35 1.24
N CYS A 256 3.81 10.40 1.32
CA CYS A 256 2.81 10.31 2.38
C CYS A 256 2.82 8.91 2.99
N LEU A 257 3.39 8.76 4.18
CA LEU A 257 3.52 7.47 4.86
C LEU A 257 2.35 7.25 5.83
N ARG A 258 1.95 8.29 6.56
CA ARG A 258 0.95 8.25 7.63
C ARG A 258 0.03 9.47 7.60
N SER A 259 -0.98 9.47 8.46
CA SER A 259 -1.98 10.53 8.54
C SER A 259 -1.37 11.90 8.89
N GLU A 260 -0.31 11.93 9.68
CA GLU A 260 0.43 13.15 10.04
C GLU A 260 1.14 13.83 8.85
N ASP A 261 1.42 13.08 7.78
CA ASP A 261 2.03 13.64 6.56
C ASP A 261 1.01 14.39 5.69
N ILE A 262 -0.30 14.17 5.90
CA ILE A 262 -1.36 14.70 5.02
C ILE A 262 -1.52 16.21 5.15
N PRO A 263 -1.66 16.83 6.35
CA PRO A 263 -1.86 18.27 6.48
C PRO A 263 -0.86 19.14 5.71
N PRO A 264 0.47 18.92 5.77
CA PRO A 264 1.42 19.75 5.01
C PRO A 264 1.33 19.52 3.48
N LEU A 265 0.80 18.38 3.03
CA LEU A 265 0.69 18.05 1.60
C LEU A 265 -0.64 18.51 0.99
N ALA A 266 -1.70 18.67 1.78
CA ALA A 266 -3.07 18.82 1.31
C ALA A 266 -3.28 19.94 0.28
N ALA A 267 -2.60 21.08 0.44
CA ALA A 267 -2.71 22.19 -0.52
C ALA A 267 -1.98 21.93 -1.86
N SER A 268 -1.11 20.92 -1.91
CA SER A 268 -0.15 20.69 -3.00
C SER A 268 -0.45 19.44 -3.84
N VAL A 269 -1.40 18.60 -3.42
CA VAL A 269 -1.76 17.35 -4.10
C VAL A 269 -3.28 17.22 -4.22
N ASP A 270 -3.75 16.31 -5.07
CA ASP A 270 -5.18 16.00 -5.25
C ASP A 270 -5.58 14.68 -4.58
N GLY A 271 -4.61 13.89 -4.14
CA GLY A 271 -4.87 12.67 -3.38
C GLY A 271 -3.61 11.97 -2.90
N ILE A 272 -3.83 10.88 -2.17
CA ILE A 272 -2.77 10.06 -1.57
C ILE A 272 -2.98 8.56 -1.88
N ASN A 273 -1.89 7.81 -1.95
CA ASN A 273 -1.89 6.36 -1.99
C ASN A 273 -1.53 5.79 -0.61
N ILE A 274 -2.44 5.02 -0.03
CA ILE A 274 -2.31 4.38 1.28
C ILE A 274 -1.90 2.93 1.08
N LYS A 275 -0.90 2.46 1.84
CA LYS A 275 -0.46 1.06 1.83
C LYS A 275 -0.26 0.62 3.27
N LEU A 276 -0.83 -0.51 3.66
CA LEU A 276 -0.81 -0.94 5.06
C LEU A 276 0.60 -1.09 5.62
N MET A 277 1.50 -1.72 4.87
CA MET A 277 2.89 -1.91 5.29
C MET A 277 3.63 -0.59 5.48
N LYS A 278 3.23 0.46 4.76
CA LYS A 278 3.83 1.79 4.85
C LYS A 278 3.29 2.58 6.05
N CYS A 279 1.98 2.50 6.30
CA CYS A 279 1.34 3.28 7.36
C CYS A 279 1.35 2.57 8.74
N GLY A 280 1.52 1.25 8.74
CA GLY A 280 1.50 0.43 9.95
C GLY A 280 0.13 -0.17 10.26
N GLY A 281 -0.66 -0.52 9.24
CA GLY A 281 -1.88 -1.32 9.40
C GLY A 281 -3.20 -0.60 9.20
N ILE A 282 -4.28 -1.34 9.43
CA ILE A 282 -5.66 -0.96 9.09
C ILE A 282 -6.12 0.28 9.88
N SER A 283 -5.83 0.36 11.17
CA SER A 283 -6.28 1.47 12.02
C SER A 283 -5.69 2.81 11.56
N GLU A 284 -4.39 2.84 11.22
CA GLU A 284 -3.76 4.02 10.62
C GLU A 284 -4.30 4.31 9.21
N ALA A 285 -4.56 3.29 8.39
CA ALA A 285 -5.14 3.49 7.06
C ALA A 285 -6.53 4.16 7.14
N LEU A 286 -7.38 3.76 8.09
CA LEU A 286 -8.67 4.40 8.33
C LEU A 286 -8.51 5.87 8.77
N ARG A 287 -7.54 6.14 9.65
CA ARG A 287 -7.18 7.50 10.08
C ARG A 287 -6.73 8.34 8.88
N MET A 288 -5.87 7.81 8.02
CA MET A 288 -5.44 8.46 6.77
C MET A 288 -6.62 8.77 5.86
N ILE A 289 -7.56 7.83 5.67
CA ILE A 289 -8.76 8.06 4.86
C ILE A 289 -9.61 9.21 5.42
N GLN A 290 -9.83 9.23 6.73
CA GLN A 290 -10.63 10.28 7.39
C GLN A 290 -9.95 11.66 7.26
N VAL A 291 -8.65 11.73 7.53
CA VAL A 291 -7.88 12.98 7.41
C VAL A 291 -7.83 13.47 5.96
N ALA A 292 -7.56 12.57 4.99
CA ALA A 292 -7.56 12.92 3.57
C ALA A 292 -8.92 13.49 3.13
N ARG A 293 -10.03 12.84 3.51
CA ARG A 293 -11.39 13.31 3.20
C ARG A 293 -11.70 14.67 3.83
N ALA A 294 -11.24 14.91 5.05
CA ALA A 294 -11.40 16.22 5.71
C ALA A 294 -10.69 17.36 4.95
N PHE A 295 -9.61 17.06 4.23
CA PHE A 295 -8.93 17.99 3.33
C PHE A 295 -9.45 17.96 1.88
N GLY A 296 -10.51 17.21 1.58
CA GLY A 296 -11.06 17.07 0.22
C GLY A 296 -10.14 16.30 -0.74
N LEU A 297 -9.21 15.51 -0.22
CA LEU A 297 -8.27 14.72 -1.02
C LEU A 297 -8.89 13.38 -1.44
N ARG A 298 -8.53 12.92 -2.63
CA ARG A 298 -8.81 11.56 -3.09
C ARG A 298 -7.91 10.55 -2.37
N THR A 299 -8.40 9.32 -2.23
CA THR A 299 -7.64 8.23 -1.62
C THR A 299 -7.59 7.03 -2.54
N MET A 300 -6.43 6.40 -2.64
CA MET A 300 -6.23 5.11 -3.28
C MET A 300 -5.61 4.13 -2.28
N LEU A 301 -5.93 2.84 -2.41
CA LEU A 301 -5.25 1.78 -1.68
C LEU A 301 -4.29 1.06 -2.64
N GLY A 302 -3.04 0.90 -2.22
CA GLY A 302 -2.00 0.22 -2.97
C GLY A 302 -1.35 -0.91 -2.17
N CYS A 303 -0.47 -1.66 -2.83
CA CYS A 303 0.26 -2.78 -2.22
C CYS A 303 1.74 -2.82 -2.67
N TYR A 304 2.53 -3.70 -2.05
CA TYR A 304 3.94 -3.95 -2.39
C TYR A 304 4.15 -5.31 -3.08
N SER A 305 3.15 -5.82 -3.82
CA SER A 305 3.10 -7.20 -4.33
C SER A 305 3.01 -8.25 -3.22
N ASN A 306 2.09 -8.01 -2.30
CA ASN A 306 1.77 -8.86 -1.15
C ASN A 306 1.15 -10.20 -1.58
N SER A 307 1.15 -11.19 -0.69
CA SER A 307 0.36 -12.42 -0.91
C SER A 307 -1.14 -12.16 -0.66
N ALA A 308 -1.96 -13.20 -0.77
CA ALA A 308 -3.38 -13.11 -0.46
C ALA A 308 -3.67 -12.62 0.98
N LEU A 309 -2.76 -12.82 1.93
CA LEU A 309 -2.91 -12.31 3.30
C LEU A 309 -2.72 -10.79 3.39
N GLY A 310 -1.77 -10.23 2.63
CA GLY A 310 -1.47 -8.80 2.67
C GLY A 310 -2.39 -7.94 1.78
N ASN A 311 -3.05 -8.55 0.79
CA ASN A 311 -4.03 -7.86 -0.06
C ASN A 311 -5.42 -7.97 0.58
N ILE A 312 -5.86 -6.90 1.25
CA ILE A 312 -7.20 -6.75 1.83
C ILE A 312 -8.07 -5.77 1.04
#